data_AF-A0A2P8NF71-F1
#
_entry.id   AF-A0A2P8NF71-F1
#
_cell.length_a   1.000
_cell.length_b   1.000
_cell.length_c   1.000
_cell.angle_alpha   90.00
_cell.angle_beta   90.00
_cell.angle_gamma   90.00
#
_symmetry.space_group_name_H-M   'P 1'
#
loop_
_entity.id
_entity.type
_entity.pdbx_description
1 polymer ?
#
loop_
_entity_poly.entity_id
_entity_poly.type
_entity_poly.pdbx_seq_one_letter_code
_entity_poly.pdbx_strand_id
1 'polypeptide(L)'
;MRRFLLAGLVLVVAGSAYAATPEATPVTSDHCKALLANISKKPQFKAFAVSENGRECHAVWGSASQIQANREAREGCEVDGRRCLLIAVR
;
A
#
# COMPACT_ATOMS: atom_id res chain seq x y z
N MET A 1 -48.84 -10.55 -32.89
CA MET A 1 -48.15 -9.24 -32.81
C MET A 1 -48.13 -8.77 -31.35
N ARG A 2 -46.97 -8.25 -30.90
CA ARG A 2 -46.71 -7.53 -29.64
C ARG A 2 -47.00 -8.26 -28.32
N ARG A 3 -45.95 -8.63 -27.58
CA ARG A 3 -45.73 -8.21 -26.18
C ARG A 3 -44.22 -8.05 -25.92
N PHE A 4 -43.81 -6.80 -25.75
CA PHE A 4 -42.49 -6.38 -25.31
C PHE A 4 -42.29 -6.83 -23.86
N LEU A 5 -41.27 -7.65 -23.59
CA LEU A 5 -40.79 -7.90 -22.23
C LEU A 5 -39.69 -6.90 -21.91
N LEU A 6 -39.94 -6.17 -20.83
CA LEU A 6 -39.19 -5.04 -20.32
C LEU A 6 -37.76 -5.44 -19.93
N ALA A 7 -36.84 -4.66 -20.48
CA ALA A 7 -35.57 -4.20 -19.94
C ALA A 7 -35.10 -4.86 -18.63
N GLY A 8 -34.01 -5.61 -18.78
CA GLY A 8 -33.22 -6.18 -17.70
C GLY A 8 -32.76 -5.13 -16.70
N LEU A 9 -33.09 -5.38 -15.45
CA LEU A 9 -32.65 -4.66 -14.28
C LEU A 9 -31.43 -5.40 -13.70
N VAL A 10 -30.21 -4.95 -13.99
CA VAL A 10 -29.03 -5.14 -13.13
C VAL A 10 -28.06 -3.98 -13.36
N LEU A 11 -28.31 -2.83 -12.72
CA LEU A 11 -27.27 -1.83 -12.48
C LEU A 11 -26.56 -2.20 -11.18
N VAL A 12 -25.66 -3.18 -11.25
CA VAL A 12 -24.62 -3.36 -10.24
C VAL A 12 -23.40 -2.65 -10.78
N VAL A 13 -23.28 -1.36 -10.48
CA VAL A 13 -22.01 -0.65 -10.68
C VAL A 13 -21.68 0.09 -9.41
N ALA A 14 -20.81 -0.59 -8.66
CA ALA A 14 -19.74 -0.06 -7.83
C ALA A 14 -20.14 1.02 -6.82
N GLY A 15 -20.31 0.58 -5.57
CA GLY A 15 -19.99 1.42 -4.45
C GLY A 15 -18.61 2.03 -4.67
N SER A 16 -18.56 3.36 -4.77
CA SER A 16 -17.34 4.13 -4.61
C SER A 16 -16.90 3.96 -3.16
N ALA A 17 -16.27 2.83 -2.87
CA ALA A 17 -15.36 2.75 -1.75
C ALA A 17 -14.32 3.85 -2.01
N TYR A 18 -14.49 4.97 -1.30
CA TYR A 18 -13.42 5.92 -1.09
C TYR A 18 -12.25 5.10 -0.56
N ALA A 19 -11.34 4.71 -1.45
CA ALA A 19 -10.01 4.33 -1.05
C ALA A 19 -9.43 5.62 -0.48
N ALA A 20 -9.53 5.77 0.84
CA ALA A 20 -8.78 6.77 1.57
C ALA A 20 -7.34 6.61 1.09
N THR A 21 -6.88 7.55 0.27
CA THR A 21 -5.47 7.73 0.01
C THR A 21 -4.84 7.82 1.38
N PRO A 22 -3.99 6.86 1.79
CA PRO A 22 -3.34 6.96 3.09
C PRO A 22 -2.57 8.28 3.04
N GLU A 23 -2.99 9.24 3.86
CA GLU A 23 -2.21 10.45 4.09
C GLU A 23 -0.80 9.98 4.43
N ALA A 24 0.15 10.41 3.61
CA ALA A 24 1.54 10.02 3.76
C ALA A 24 1.99 10.46 5.16
N THR A 25 2.02 9.51 6.10
CA THR A 25 2.37 9.81 7.47
C THR A 25 3.82 10.31 7.48
N PRO A 26 4.11 11.47 8.09
CA PRO A 26 5.46 11.99 8.11
C PRO A 26 6.40 10.95 8.76
N VAL A 27 7.47 10.59 8.04
CA VAL A 27 8.46 9.61 8.54
C VAL A 27 9.20 10.21 9.73
N THR A 28 9.15 9.51 10.86
CA THR A 28 9.43 10.02 12.22
C THR A 28 10.88 9.83 12.69
N SER A 29 11.73 9.12 11.94
CA SER A 29 13.18 8.96 12.20
C SER A 29 14.02 9.34 10.98
N ASP A 30 15.17 10.01 11.20
CA ASP A 30 16.09 10.41 10.12
C ASP A 30 16.69 9.22 9.39
N HIS A 31 16.90 8.09 10.08
CA HIS A 31 17.30 6.83 9.45
C HIS A 31 16.24 6.36 8.45
N CYS A 32 14.98 6.41 8.84
CA CYS A 32 13.86 5.98 8.01
C CYS A 32 13.59 6.92 6.82
N LYS A 33 13.80 8.22 7.00
CA LYS A 33 13.77 9.19 5.89
C LYS A 33 14.88 8.90 4.87
N ALA A 34 16.11 8.66 5.33
CA ALA A 34 17.23 8.34 4.46
C ALA A 34 16.99 7.03 3.69
N LEU A 35 16.44 6.01 4.38
CA LEU A 35 16.09 4.74 3.75
C LEU A 35 15.00 4.91 2.68
N LEU A 36 13.93 5.67 2.98
CA LEU A 36 12.87 6.00 2.02
C LEU A 36 13.42 6.74 0.79
N ALA A 37 14.32 7.71 1.00
CA ALA A 37 14.96 8.45 -0.09
C ALA A 37 15.86 7.57 -0.96
N ASN A 38 16.50 6.55 -0.37
CA ASN A 38 17.34 5.60 -1.10
C ASN A 38 16.48 4.68 -1.99
N ILE A 39 15.42 4.09 -1.45
CA ILE A 39 14.54 3.19 -2.21
C ILE A 39 13.70 3.91 -3.26
N SER A 40 13.40 5.20 -3.06
CA SER A 40 12.68 6.00 -4.06
C SER A 40 13.46 6.15 -5.38
N LYS A 41 14.78 5.92 -5.36
CA LYS A 41 15.68 5.95 -6.51
C LYS A 41 15.88 4.57 -7.16
N LYS A 42 15.21 3.52 -6.69
CA LYS A 42 15.34 2.12 -7.14
C LYS A 42 14.15 1.73 -8.05
N PRO A 43 14.26 0.66 -8.88
CA PRO A 43 13.29 0.32 -9.94
C PRO A 43 11.88 -0.08 -9.44
N GLN A 44 10.99 -0.36 -10.40
CA GLN A 44 9.51 -0.34 -10.35
C GLN A 44 8.81 -1.00 -9.15
N PHE A 45 9.34 -2.06 -8.54
CA PHE A 45 8.67 -2.74 -7.43
C PHE A 45 9.41 -2.47 -6.12
N LYS A 46 8.87 -1.53 -5.34
CA LYS A 46 9.46 -1.04 -4.08
C LYS A 46 8.36 -0.82 -3.05
N ALA A 47 8.67 -1.09 -1.79
CA ALA A 47 7.75 -0.85 -0.69
C ALA A 47 8.52 -0.47 0.57
N PHE A 48 7.86 0.28 1.44
CA PHE A 48 8.41 0.77 2.69
C PHE A 48 7.39 0.59 3.80
N ALA A 49 7.80 0.14 4.96
CA ALA A 49 6.97 0.11 6.14
C ALA A 49 7.72 0.77 7.30
N VAL A 50 6.97 1.43 8.18
CA VAL A 50 7.49 2.10 9.37
C VAL A 50 6.67 1.69 10.58
N SER A 51 7.30 1.47 11.72
CA SER A 51 6.61 1.18 12.99
C SER A 51 5.74 2.36 13.42
N GLU A 52 4.68 2.10 14.19
CA GLU A 52 3.81 3.16 14.73
C GLU A 52 4.59 4.20 15.56
N ASN A 53 5.64 3.77 16.27
CA ASN A 53 6.51 4.67 17.04
C ASN A 53 7.56 5.38 16.18
N GLY A 54 7.66 5.07 14.89
CA GLY A 54 8.56 5.76 13.97
C GLY A 54 10.03 5.40 14.02
N ARG A 55 10.40 4.49 14.90
CA ARG A 55 11.81 4.19 15.20
C ARG A 55 12.41 3.18 14.24
N GLU A 56 11.56 2.35 13.65
CA GLU A 56 11.96 1.20 12.86
C GLU A 56 11.26 1.24 11.53
N CYS A 57 11.98 0.82 10.50
CA CYS A 57 11.45 0.79 9.16
C CYS A 57 12.07 -0.36 8.39
N HIS A 58 11.28 -0.91 7.48
CA HIS A 58 11.69 -1.97 6.59
C HIS A 58 11.43 -1.55 5.15
N ALA A 59 12.37 -1.84 4.27
CA ALA A 59 12.33 -1.43 2.88
C ALA A 59 12.63 -2.63 1.99
N VAL A 60 11.82 -2.78 0.95
CA VAL A 60 11.93 -3.87 -0.02
C VAL A 60 12.17 -3.28 -1.41
N TRP A 61 13.17 -3.83 -2.10
CA TRP A 61 13.51 -3.50 -3.47
C TRP A 61 13.53 -4.77 -4.32
N GLY A 62 12.83 -4.76 -5.46
CA GLY A 62 12.94 -5.83 -6.46
C GLY A 62 12.08 -7.07 -6.21
N SER A 63 10.81 -6.89 -5.83
CA SER A 63 9.84 -8.00 -5.78
C SER A 63 9.20 -8.26 -7.16
N ALA A 64 8.53 -9.40 -7.34
CA ALA A 64 7.88 -9.74 -8.61
C ALA A 64 6.60 -8.92 -8.89
N SER A 65 6.03 -8.28 -7.86
CA SER A 65 4.87 -7.38 -7.99
C SER A 65 4.81 -6.38 -6.83
N GLN A 66 4.04 -5.30 -7.00
CA GLN A 66 3.80 -4.32 -5.93
C GLN A 66 3.10 -4.94 -4.71
N ILE A 67 2.20 -5.91 -4.93
CA ILE A 67 1.49 -6.61 -3.85
C ILE A 67 2.48 -7.41 -3.00
N GLN A 68 3.40 -8.11 -3.65
CA GLN A 68 4.46 -8.85 -2.98
C GLN A 68 5.39 -7.91 -2.20
N ALA A 69 5.85 -6.81 -2.83
CA ALA A 69 6.69 -5.83 -2.17
C ALA A 69 6.00 -5.26 -0.91
N ASN A 70 4.72 -4.91 -1.02
CA ASN A 70 3.93 -4.38 0.10
C ASN A 70 3.80 -5.39 1.25
N ARG A 71 3.60 -6.67 0.93
CA ARG A 71 3.53 -7.74 1.93
C ARG A 71 4.87 -7.90 2.63
N GLU A 72 5.96 -8.06 1.87
CA GLU A 72 7.31 -8.23 2.41
C GLU A 72 7.74 -7.04 3.27
N ALA A 73 7.45 -5.81 2.82
CA ALA A 73 7.74 -4.60 3.59
C ALA A 73 7.03 -4.60 4.94
N ARG A 74 5.74 -5.00 4.95
CA ARG A 74 4.93 -5.04 6.16
C ARG A 74 5.36 -6.17 7.09
N GLU A 75 5.53 -7.39 6.59
CA GLU A 75 5.96 -8.55 7.37
C GLU A 75 7.35 -8.33 8.00
N GLY A 76 8.29 -7.75 7.27
CA GLY A 76 9.63 -7.45 7.80
C GLY A 76 9.65 -6.31 8.83
N CYS A 77 8.60 -5.50 8.89
CA CYS A 77 8.44 -4.47 9.92
C CYS A 77 7.64 -4.97 11.13
N GLU A 78 6.56 -5.74 10.90
CA GLU A 78 5.66 -6.30 11.92
C GLU A 78 6.26 -7.52 12.65
N VAL A 79 7.52 -7.44 13.07
CA VAL A 79 8.16 -8.48 13.89
C VAL A 79 7.91 -8.18 15.38
N ASP A 80 7.86 -9.22 16.23
CA ASP A 80 7.66 -9.11 17.69
C ASP A 80 6.35 -8.41 18.11
N GLY A 81 5.27 -8.58 17.34
CA GLY A 81 3.95 -8.01 17.65
C GLY A 81 3.84 -6.50 17.39
N ARG A 82 4.86 -5.88 16.78
CA ARG A 82 4.83 -4.48 16.37
C ARG A 82 3.86 -4.28 15.21
N ARG A 83 3.10 -3.18 15.24
CA ARG A 83 2.28 -2.75 14.11
C ARG A 83 3.05 -1.74 13.27
N CYS A 84 2.96 -1.89 11.95
CA CYS A 84 3.62 -1.00 11.01
C CYS A 84 2.65 -0.42 10.00
N LEU A 85 2.90 0.83 9.67
CA LEU A 85 2.27 1.57 8.58
C LEU A 85 3.03 1.28 7.30
N LEU A 86 2.32 0.70 6.33
CA LEU A 86 2.84 0.51 4.99
C LEU A 86 2.74 1.84 4.22
N ILE A 87 3.87 2.30 3.71
CA ILE A 87 3.98 3.39 2.75
C ILE A 87 4.26 2.76 1.39
N ALA A 88 3.21 2.63 0.59
CA ALA A 88 3.36 2.15 -0.78
C ALA A 88 4.13 3.20 -1.60
N VAL A 89 5.35 2.86 -2.00
CA VAL A 89 6.18 3.74 -2.83
C VAL A 89 5.92 3.35 -4.28
N ARG A 90 5.18 4.18 -5.02
CA ARG A 90 4.99 4.01 -6.47
C ARG A 90 6.16 4.58 -7.26
#